data_AF-A0ABD5PU92-F1
#
_entry.id   AF-A0ABD5PU92-F1
#
_cell.length_a   1.000
_cell.length_b   1.000
_cell.length_c   1.000
_cell.angle_alpha   90.00
_cell.angle_beta   90.00
_cell.angle_gamma   90.00
#
_symmetry.space_group_name_H-M   'P 1'
#
loop_
_entity.id
_entity.type
_entity.pdbx_description
1 polymer ?
#
loop_
_entity_poly.entity_id
_entity_poly.type
_entity_poly.pdbx_seq_one_letter_code
_entity_poly.pdbx_strand_id
1 'polypeptide(L)' 'MSDANAHELAAPDRSLSHEEYDPVGTLVLIALYFLVLVLLWLFTYFVEFLGNAPTPLLIG' A
#
# COMPACT_ATOMS: atom_id res chain seq x y z
N MET A 1 -46.62 5.81 -33.42
CA MET A 1 -46.65 5.57 -31.97
C MET A 1 -45.53 4.59 -31.65
N SER A 2 -44.31 5.11 -31.53
CA SER A 2 -43.05 4.33 -31.42
C SER A 2 -42.07 5.07 -30.50
N ASP A 3 -42.57 5.56 -29.37
CA ASP A 3 -41.86 6.59 -28.59
C ASP A 3 -41.65 6.15 -27.13
N ALA A 4 -42.00 4.90 -26.79
CA ALA A 4 -42.02 4.41 -25.40
C ALA A 4 -40.74 3.68 -24.94
N ASN A 5 -39.75 3.43 -25.81
CA ASN A 5 -38.55 2.64 -25.48
C ASN A 5 -37.23 3.46 -25.50
N ALA A 6 -37.31 4.78 -25.39
CA ALA A 6 -36.10 5.63 -25.37
C ALA A 6 -35.48 5.82 -23.97
N HIS A 7 -36.16 5.37 -22.90
CA HIS A 7 -35.73 5.63 -21.51
C HIS A 7 -35.02 4.48 -20.80
N GLU A 8 -35.01 3.26 -21.36
CA GLU A 8 -34.51 2.07 -20.64
C GLU A 8 -33.06 1.65 -20.99
N LEU A 9 -32.40 2.32 -21.93
CA LEU A 9 -31.06 1.92 -22.40
C LEU A 9 -29.90 2.76 -21.88
N ALA A 10 -30.17 3.78 -21.08
CA ALA A 10 -29.13 4.52 -20.38
C ALA A 10 -28.85 3.86 -19.02
N ALA A 11 -28.46 2.58 -19.01
CA ALA A 11 -27.59 2.14 -17.93
C ALA A 11 -26.37 3.07 -18.03
N PRO A 12 -26.07 3.93 -17.03
CA PRO A 12 -24.87 4.72 -17.10
C PRO A 12 -23.74 3.70 -17.20
N ASP A 13 -23.08 3.66 -18.35
CA ASP A 13 -21.79 3.01 -18.50
C ASP A 13 -20.85 3.77 -17.57
N ARG A 14 -20.92 3.43 -16.29
CA ARG A 14 -19.86 3.69 -15.32
C ARG A 14 -18.76 2.72 -15.70
N SER A 15 -18.17 2.93 -16.87
CA SER A 15 -16.76 2.66 -17.07
C SER A 15 -16.10 3.36 -15.89
N LEU A 16 -15.72 2.58 -14.89
CA LEU A 16 -14.84 3.00 -13.81
C LEU A 16 -13.51 3.28 -14.50
N SER A 17 -13.46 4.40 -15.20
CA SER A 17 -12.37 4.75 -16.08
C SER A 17 -11.19 5.01 -15.16
N HIS A 18 -10.23 4.09 -15.17
CA HIS A 18 -8.98 4.14 -14.41
C HIS A 18 -8.06 5.24 -14.98
N GLU A 19 -8.63 6.37 -15.39
CA GLU A 19 -8.07 7.31 -16.37
C GLU A 19 -6.83 8.07 -15.92
N GLU A 20 -6.41 7.94 -14.66
CA GLU A 20 -5.15 8.54 -14.27
C GLU A 20 -4.47 7.72 -13.18
N TYR A 21 -4.21 6.45 -13.48
CA TYR A 21 -3.19 5.74 -12.71
C TYR A 21 -1.85 6.45 -12.93
N ASP A 22 -1.39 7.17 -11.90
CA ASP A 22 -0.04 7.73 -11.86
C ASP A 22 0.95 6.68 -11.30
N PRO A 23 1.76 6.04 -12.16
CA PRO A 23 2.74 5.05 -11.72
C PRO A 23 3.82 5.67 -10.84
N VAL A 24 4.13 6.96 -11.02
CA VAL A 24 5.17 7.65 -10.26
C VAL A 24 4.66 7.96 -8.86
N GLY A 25 3.46 8.53 -8.73
CA GLY A 25 2.81 8.76 -7.44
C GLY A 25 2.68 7.48 -6.62
N THR A 26 2.28 6.38 -7.27
CA THR A 26 2.19 5.07 -6.62
C THR A 26 3.56 4.56 -6.16
N LEU A 27 4.59 4.69 -7.00
CA LEU A 27 5.95 4.29 -6.65
C LEU A 27 6.50 5.12 -5.46
N VAL A 28 6.21 6.42 -5.42
CA VAL A 28 6.59 7.30 -4.31
C VAL A 28 5.91 6.86 -3.01
N LEU A 29 4.61 6.53 -3.05
CA LEU A 29 3.90 6.01 -1.87
C LEU A 29 4.53 4.70 -1.37
N ILE A 30 4.84 3.78 -2.28
CA ILE A 30 5.49 2.50 -1.94
C ILE A 30 6.87 2.75 -1.32
N ALA A 31 7.69 3.61 -1.94
CA ALA A 31 9.04 3.91 -1.46
C ALA A 31 9.01 4.60 -0.09
N LEU A 32 8.08 5.53 0.13
CA LEU A 32 7.88 6.18 1.42
C LEU A 32 7.45 5.18 2.50
N TYR A 33 6.50 4.30 2.18
CA TYR A 33 6.06 3.25 3.09
C TYR A 33 7.21 2.30 3.45
N PHE A 34 7.97 1.86 2.45
CA PHE A 34 9.14 1.00 2.65
C PHE A 34 10.22 1.69 3.50
N LEU A 35 10.46 2.99 3.28
CA LEU A 35 11.38 3.77 4.09
C LEU A 35 10.96 3.78 5.56
N VAL A 36 9.67 3.98 5.86
CA VAL A 36 9.15 3.92 7.22
C VAL A 36 9.36 2.53 7.83
N LEU A 37 9.11 1.45 7.09
CA LEU A 37 9.36 0.09 7.55
C LEU A 37 10.83 -0.16 7.88
N VAL A 38 11.75 0.28 7.02
CA VAL A 38 13.20 0.14 7.26
C VAL A 38 13.63 0.96 8.48
N LEU A 39 13.12 2.19 8.64
CA LEU A 39 13.42 3.01 9.81
C LEU A 39 12.91 2.38 11.10
N LEU A 40 11.68 1.86 11.10
CA LEU A 40 11.12 1.12 12.24
C LEU A 40 11.94 -0.14 12.53
N TRP A 41 12.28 -0.92 11.51
CA TRP A 41 13.09 -2.13 11.64
C TRP A 41 14.47 -1.81 12.24
N LEU A 42 15.16 -0.80 11.71
CA LEU A 42 16.44 -0.32 12.25
C LEU A 42 16.27 0.14 13.70
N PHE A 43 15.23 0.92 14.01
CA PHE A 43 14.95 1.38 15.36
C PHE A 43 14.74 0.19 16.32
N THR A 44 13.94 -0.81 15.95
CA THR A 44 13.76 -2.01 16.77
C THR A 44 15.05 -2.79 16.95
N TYR A 45 15.88 -2.90 15.92
CA TYR A 45 17.20 -3.53 16.00
C TYR A 45 18.11 -2.76 16.97
N PHE A 46 18.16 -1.43 16.88
CA PHE A 46 18.91 -0.63 17.85
C PHE A 46 18.40 -0.86 19.28
N VAL A 47 17.09 -0.86 19.50
CA VAL A 47 16.51 -1.11 20.84
C VAL A 47 16.89 -2.49 21.38
N GLU A 48 16.90 -3.52 20.53
CA GLU A 48 17.26 -4.89 20.90
C GLU A 48 18.75 -5.04 21.23
N PHE A 49 19.64 -4.42 20.43
CA PHE A 49 21.08 -4.70 20.49
C PHE A 49 21.92 -3.61 21.17
N LEU A 50 21.37 -2.44 21.52
CA LEU A 50 22.11 -1.36 22.18
C LEU A 50 22.22 -1.54 23.71
N GLY A 51 21.59 -2.56 24.31
CA GLY A 51 21.51 -2.75 25.77
C GLY A 51 22.02 -4.09 26.33
N ASN A 52 21.97 -5.20 25.59
CA ASN A 52 22.54 -6.49 26.01
C ASN A 52 22.60 -7.40 24.77
N ALA A 53 23.80 -7.74 24.27
CA ALA A 53 23.93 -8.79 23.27
C ALA A 53 23.23 -10.05 23.83
N PRO A 54 22.40 -10.77 23.04
CA PRO A 54 21.82 -12.02 23.51
C PRO A 54 22.99 -12.96 23.82
N THR A 55 23.32 -13.10 25.11
CA THR A 55 24.26 -14.12 25.56
C THR A 55 23.67 -15.44 25.11
N PRO A 56 24.29 -16.18 24.17
CA PRO A 56 23.86 -17.53 23.93
C PRO A 56 24.01 -18.24 25.27
N LEU A 57 22.88 -18.58 25.89
CA LEU A 57 22.86 -19.32 27.14
C LEU A 57 23.42 -20.70 26.80
N LEU A 58 24.73 -20.83 26.98
CA LEU A 58 25.47 -22.07 26.82
C LEU A 58 25.03 -22.94 27.99
N ILE A 59 24.04 -23.79 27.75
CA ILE A 59 23.59 -24.80 28.71
C ILE A 59 24.77 -25.76 28.88
N GLY A 60 25.48 -25.61 30.00
CA GLY A 60 26.46 -26.57 30.52
C GLY A 60 25.80 -27.55 31.47
#